data_AF-A0A3D1SSP3-F1
#
_entry.id   AF-A0A3D1SSP3-F1
#
_cell.length_a   1.000
_cell.length_b   1.000
_cell.length_c   1.000
_cell.angle_alpha   90.00
_cell.angle_beta   90.00
_cell.angle_gamma   90.00
#
_symmetry.space_group_name_H-M   'P 1'
#
loop_
_entity.id
_entity.type
_entity.pdbx_description
1 polymer ?
#
loop_
_entity_poly.entity_id
_entity_poly.type
_entity_poly.pdbx_seq_one_letter_code
_entity_poly.pdbx_strand_id
1 'polypeptide(L)'
;MRWLELTVRTHPEAVESVSELLSRYTAGGVAIEEPFELIDEGQEYRVLTGEPVQVHAYLPLDGKEEEARQRVAEGLWHLASLGAHFVGDLQTRVVNEEDWANAWKDYFHVTHIGKRLVIRPSWREYAPRGDEVVLELDPGMAFGTGLHPTTRMCLEQVELRARAGMRVIDVGTGSGILAL
;
A
#
# COMPACT_ATOMS: atom_id res chain seq x y z
N MET A 1 -18.88 -0.57 2.03
CA MET A 1 -19.47 -1.50 1.03
C MET A 1 -18.65 -2.80 0.98
N ARG A 2 -19.17 -3.90 0.43
CA ARG A 2 -18.40 -5.15 0.24
C ARG A 2 -18.15 -5.40 -1.24
N TRP A 3 -16.98 -5.92 -1.56
CA TRP A 3 -16.51 -6.16 -2.91
C TRP A 3 -16.07 -7.62 -3.05
N LEU A 4 -16.27 -8.20 -4.23
CA LEU A 4 -15.65 -9.45 -4.64
C LEU A 4 -14.40 -9.11 -5.44
N GLU A 5 -13.24 -9.51 -4.93
CA GLU A 5 -11.99 -9.49 -5.69
C GLU A 5 -11.90 -10.76 -6.53
N LEU A 6 -11.58 -10.57 -7.80
CA LEU A 6 -11.23 -11.59 -8.78
C LEU A 6 -9.71 -11.54 -8.99
N THR A 7 -9.01 -12.67 -8.82
CA THR A 7 -7.56 -12.74 -9.03
C THR A 7 -7.24 -13.84 -10.03
N VAL A 8 -6.36 -13.53 -10.99
CA VAL A 8 -5.86 -14.48 -11.98
C VAL A 8 -4.33 -14.38 -12.02
N ARG A 9 -3.65 -15.50 -11.80
CA ARG A 9 -2.19 -15.60 -12.00
C ARG A 9 -1.91 -15.96 -13.45
N THR A 10 -1.09 -15.19 -14.15
CA THR A 10 -0.89 -15.34 -15.60
C THR A 10 0.56 -15.07 -16.00
N HIS A 11 0.96 -15.57 -17.17
CA HIS A 11 2.25 -15.22 -17.78
C HIS A 11 2.30 -13.72 -18.13
N PRO A 12 3.45 -13.03 -18.03
CA PRO A 12 3.58 -11.60 -18.34
C PRO A 12 2.99 -11.20 -19.71
N GLU A 13 3.23 -12.01 -20.75
CA GLU A 13 2.69 -11.74 -22.11
C GLU A 13 1.16 -11.85 -22.23
N ALA A 14 0.51 -12.54 -21.28
CA ALA A 14 -0.94 -12.68 -21.25
C ALA A 14 -1.63 -11.63 -20.36
N VAL A 15 -0.89 -10.78 -19.66
CA VAL A 15 -1.44 -9.76 -18.73
C VAL A 15 -2.46 -8.89 -19.45
N GLU A 16 -2.13 -8.33 -20.62
CA GLU A 16 -3.05 -7.45 -21.36
C GLU A 16 -4.38 -8.15 -21.72
N SER A 17 -4.30 -9.41 -22.17
CA SER A 17 -5.49 -10.18 -22.55
C SER A 17 -6.38 -10.49 -21.35
N VAL A 18 -5.77 -10.84 -20.21
CA VAL A 18 -6.47 -11.10 -18.96
C VAL A 18 -7.07 -9.81 -18.39
N SER A 19 -6.32 -8.70 -18.43
CA SER A 19 -6.74 -7.36 -18.01
C SER A 19 -7.95 -6.86 -18.79
N GLU A 20 -7.92 -6.99 -20.12
CA GLU A 20 -9.05 -6.64 -20.99
C GLU A 20 -10.27 -7.53 -20.69
N LEU A 21 -10.08 -8.84 -20.53
CA LEU A 21 -11.18 -9.75 -20.18
C LEU A 21 -11.85 -9.36 -18.87
N LEU A 22 -11.06 -9.13 -17.81
CA LEU A 22 -11.60 -8.75 -16.50
C LEU A 22 -12.32 -7.41 -16.58
N SER A 23 -11.72 -6.40 -17.23
CA SER A 23 -12.27 -5.04 -17.37
C SER A 23 -13.63 -4.99 -18.09
N ARG A 24 -13.97 -5.99 -18.93
CA ARG A 24 -15.29 -6.08 -19.57
C ARG A 24 -16.43 -6.37 -18.61
N TYR A 25 -16.12 -7.07 -17.52
CA TYR A 25 -17.11 -7.59 -16.60
C TYR A 25 -17.02 -6.95 -15.21
N THR A 26 -15.93 -6.24 -14.90
CA THR A 26 -15.73 -5.50 -13.66
C THR A 26 -15.79 -3.99 -13.86
N ALA A 27 -16.16 -3.25 -12.80
CA ALA A 27 -16.13 -1.80 -12.81
C ALA A 27 -14.86 -1.29 -12.11
N GLY A 28 -14.27 -0.19 -12.58
CA GLY A 28 -13.15 0.47 -11.88
C GLY A 28 -11.75 0.03 -12.30
N GLY A 29 -11.61 -0.75 -13.38
CA GLY A 29 -10.31 -1.16 -13.94
C GLY A 29 -9.75 -2.43 -13.31
N VAL A 30 -8.45 -2.64 -13.52
CA VAL A 30 -7.69 -3.79 -13.02
C VAL A 30 -6.42 -3.31 -12.31
N ALA A 31 -5.98 -4.06 -11.30
CA ALA A 31 -4.68 -3.89 -10.68
C ALA A 31 -3.76 -5.03 -11.10
N ILE A 32 -2.52 -4.70 -11.44
CA ILE A 32 -1.50 -5.65 -11.88
C ILE A 32 -0.45 -5.70 -10.78
N GLU A 33 -0.26 -6.88 -10.19
CA GLU A 33 0.74 -7.13 -9.16
C GLU A 33 1.86 -8.00 -9.74
N GLU A 34 2.98 -7.34 -10.04
CA GLU A 34 4.20 -8.02 -10.46
C GLU A 34 4.97 -8.53 -9.24
N PRO A 35 5.53 -9.75 -9.30
CA PRO A 35 6.35 -10.26 -8.23
C PRO A 35 7.62 -9.42 -8.09
N PHE A 36 7.99 -9.09 -6.85
CA PHE A 36 9.21 -8.33 -6.55
C PHE A 36 9.91 -8.87 -5.30
N GLU A 37 11.20 -8.55 -5.20
CA GLU A 37 12.01 -8.79 -4.01
C GLU A 37 12.42 -7.47 -3.39
N LEU A 38 12.30 -7.38 -2.06
CA LEU A 38 12.88 -6.29 -1.29
C LEU A 38 14.38 -6.54 -1.10
N ILE A 39 15.18 -5.50 -1.33
CA ILE A 39 16.63 -5.48 -1.15
C ILE A 39 17.00 -4.33 -0.21
N ASP A 40 18.20 -4.40 0.37
CA ASP A 40 18.71 -3.41 1.33
C ASP A 40 17.74 -3.11 2.49
N GLU A 41 17.36 -4.16 3.25
CA GLU A 41 16.39 -4.08 4.36
C GLU A 41 15.03 -3.46 3.98
N GLY A 42 14.65 -3.50 2.70
CA GLY A 42 13.39 -2.95 2.20
C GLY A 42 13.46 -1.49 1.75
N GLN A 43 14.66 -0.91 1.64
CA GLN A 43 14.86 0.42 1.07
C GLN A 43 14.83 0.44 -0.46
N GLU A 44 15.16 -0.69 -1.07
CA GLU A 44 15.12 -0.88 -2.51
C GLU A 44 14.26 -2.11 -2.86
N TYR A 45 13.80 -2.18 -4.12
CA TYR A 45 13.08 -3.34 -4.63
C TYR A 45 13.53 -3.69 -6.04
N ARG A 46 13.37 -4.96 -6.41
CA ARG A 46 13.63 -5.47 -7.75
C ARG A 46 12.44 -6.30 -8.23
N VAL A 47 11.88 -5.92 -9.36
CA VAL A 47 10.83 -6.70 -10.03
C VAL A 47 11.43 -7.98 -10.63
N LEU A 48 10.78 -9.11 -10.39
CA LEU A 48 11.16 -10.42 -10.91
C LEU A 48 10.58 -10.61 -12.31
N THR A 49 11.30 -10.12 -13.32
CA THR A 49 10.87 -10.19 -14.71
C THR A 49 10.75 -11.64 -15.20
N GLY A 50 9.66 -11.96 -15.89
CA GLY A 50 9.41 -13.30 -16.45
C GLY A 50 8.69 -14.27 -15.49
N GLU A 51 8.57 -13.91 -14.21
CA GLU A 51 7.75 -14.66 -13.26
C GLU A 51 6.25 -14.38 -13.49
N PRO A 52 5.35 -15.31 -13.11
CA PRO A 52 3.92 -15.10 -13.27
C PRO A 52 3.40 -13.89 -12.47
N VAL A 53 2.59 -13.07 -13.14
CA VAL A 53 1.99 -11.83 -12.64
C VAL A 53 0.57 -12.12 -12.14
N GLN A 54 0.11 -11.41 -11.12
CA GLN A 54 -1.28 -11.47 -10.68
C GLN A 54 -2.07 -10.27 -11.24
N VAL A 55 -3.24 -10.54 -11.80
CA VAL A 55 -4.17 -9.50 -12.25
C VAL A 55 -5.42 -9.56 -11.39
N HIS A 56 -5.78 -8.42 -10.82
CA HIS A 56 -6.87 -8.26 -9.87
C HIS A 56 -7.95 -7.37 -10.47
N ALA A 57 -9.21 -7.70 -10.20
CA ALA A 57 -10.36 -6.90 -10.57
C ALA A 57 -11.42 -6.95 -9.46
N TYR A 58 -12.25 -5.92 -9.36
CA TYR A 58 -13.17 -5.78 -8.23
C TYR A 58 -14.62 -5.59 -8.70
N LEU A 59 -15.53 -6.29 -8.04
CA LEU A 59 -16.97 -6.24 -8.30
C LEU A 59 -17.71 -5.83 -7.03
N PRO A 60 -18.69 -4.93 -7.10
CA PRO A 60 -19.57 -4.71 -5.96
C PRO A 60 -20.39 -5.97 -5.68
N LEU A 61 -20.60 -6.32 -4.41
CA LEU A 61 -21.55 -7.38 -4.03
C LEU A 61 -22.98 -6.82 -4.02
N ASP A 62 -23.57 -6.69 -5.21
CA ASP A 62 -24.90 -6.09 -5.44
C ASP A 62 -25.93 -7.05 -6.07
N GLY A 63 -25.58 -8.34 -6.18
CA GLY A 63 -26.43 -9.41 -6.72
C GLY A 63 -26.10 -9.80 -8.17
N LYS A 64 -25.15 -9.13 -8.83
CA LYS A 64 -24.70 -9.45 -10.20
C LYS A 64 -23.33 -10.13 -10.27
N GLU A 65 -22.66 -10.30 -9.14
CA GLU A 65 -21.29 -10.80 -9.05
C GLU A 65 -21.13 -12.22 -9.63
N GLU A 66 -22.13 -13.09 -9.46
CA GLU A 66 -22.06 -14.48 -9.90
C GLU A 66 -22.15 -14.61 -11.43
N GLU A 67 -22.97 -13.78 -12.07
CA GLU A 67 -23.05 -13.70 -13.54
C GLU A 67 -21.71 -13.24 -14.11
N ALA A 68 -21.14 -12.17 -13.54
CA ALA A 68 -19.83 -11.66 -13.95
C ALA A 68 -18.73 -12.71 -13.74
N ARG A 69 -18.70 -13.38 -12.58
CA ARG A 69 -17.75 -14.45 -12.27
C ARG A 69 -17.80 -15.58 -13.29
N GLN A 70 -19.01 -16.02 -13.68
CA GLN A 70 -19.19 -17.08 -14.66
C GLN A 70 -18.69 -16.67 -16.05
N ARG A 71 -18.98 -15.43 -16.49
CA ARG A 71 -18.50 -14.87 -17.76
C ARG A 71 -16.97 -14.78 -17.81
N VAL A 72 -16.37 -14.32 -16.72
CA VAL A 72 -14.90 -14.25 -16.59
C VAL A 72 -14.29 -15.65 -16.65
N ALA A 73 -14.85 -16.62 -15.92
CA ALA A 73 -14.36 -18.00 -15.93
C ALA A 73 -14.43 -18.64 -17.33
N GLU A 74 -15.52 -18.42 -18.08
CA GLU A 74 -15.66 -18.86 -19.47
C GLU A 74 -14.61 -18.21 -20.38
N GLY A 75 -14.41 -16.89 -20.26
CA GLY A 75 -13.38 -16.18 -21.03
C GLY A 75 -11.96 -16.65 -20.75
N LEU A 76 -11.62 -16.90 -19.48
CA LEU A 76 -10.31 -17.43 -19.07
C LEU A 76 -10.08 -18.84 -19.64
N TRP A 77 -11.12 -19.69 -19.64
CA TRP A 77 -11.04 -21.01 -20.25
C TRP A 77 -10.73 -20.92 -21.75
N HIS A 78 -11.36 -19.99 -22.48
CA HIS A 78 -11.04 -19.75 -23.88
C HIS A 78 -9.60 -19.26 -24.08
N LEU A 79 -9.13 -18.31 -23.27
CA LEU A 79 -7.76 -17.82 -23.34
C LEU A 79 -6.73 -18.92 -23.08
N ALA A 80 -6.94 -19.73 -22.04
CA ALA A 80 -6.09 -20.87 -21.71
C ALA A 80 -6.05 -21.91 -22.84
N SER A 81 -7.17 -22.09 -23.55
CA SER A 81 -7.28 -23.04 -24.67
C SER A 81 -6.50 -22.61 -25.92
N LEU A 82 -6.13 -21.33 -26.05
CA LEU A 82 -5.32 -20.84 -27.18
C LEU A 82 -3.84 -21.22 -27.06
N GLY A 83 -3.40 -21.73 -25.90
CA GLY A 83 -2.14 -22.45 -25.73
C GLY A 83 -0.85 -21.64 -25.88
N ALA A 84 -0.92 -20.32 -26.08
CA ALA A 84 0.27 -19.48 -26.24
C ALA A 84 0.98 -19.21 -24.91
N HIS A 85 0.23 -19.00 -23.83
CA HIS A 85 0.78 -18.62 -22.53
C HIS A 85 -0.05 -19.20 -21.38
N PHE A 86 0.59 -19.37 -20.22
CA PHE A 86 -0.06 -19.82 -19.00
C PHE A 86 -1.08 -18.78 -18.51
N VAL A 87 -2.31 -19.23 -18.25
CA VAL A 87 -3.37 -18.50 -17.57
C VAL A 87 -3.89 -19.42 -16.47
N GLY A 88 -3.82 -18.98 -15.22
CA GLY A 88 -4.28 -19.73 -14.06
C GLY A 88 -5.79 -19.65 -13.84
N ASP A 89 -6.27 -20.43 -12.86
CA ASP A 89 -7.68 -20.44 -12.47
C ASP A 89 -8.10 -19.11 -11.83
N LEU A 90 -9.39 -18.78 -11.99
CA LEU A 90 -10.02 -17.65 -11.32
C LEU A 90 -10.12 -17.91 -9.82
N GLN A 91 -9.46 -17.07 -9.04
CA GLN A 91 -9.59 -17.03 -7.58
C GLN A 91 -10.51 -15.88 -7.16
N THR A 92 -11.23 -16.05 -6.04
CA THR A 92 -12.13 -15.02 -5.53
C THR A 92 -12.02 -14.86 -4.02
N ARG A 93 -12.06 -13.61 -3.52
CA ARG A 93 -12.27 -13.34 -2.09
C ARG A 93 -13.17 -12.12 -1.88
N VAL A 94 -13.86 -12.08 -0.75
CA VAL A 94 -14.64 -10.90 -0.34
C VAL A 94 -13.73 -9.93 0.40
N VAL A 95 -13.79 -8.65 0.01
CA VAL A 95 -13.03 -7.55 0.61
C VAL A 95 -14.02 -6.49 1.10
N ASN A 96 -13.86 -6.02 2.34
CA ASN A 96 -14.63 -4.89 2.85
C ASN A 96 -13.91 -3.59 2.51
N GLU A 97 -14.65 -2.60 2.02
CA GLU A 97 -14.11 -1.29 1.64
C GLU A 97 -13.44 -0.57 2.82
N GLU A 98 -14.00 -0.70 4.04
CA GLU A 98 -13.43 -0.11 5.25
C GLU A 98 -12.10 -0.75 5.62
N ASP A 99 -11.98 -2.08 5.47
CA ASP A 99 -10.73 -2.80 5.72
C ASP A 99 -9.66 -2.36 4.72
N TRP A 100 -10.01 -2.24 3.44
CA TRP A 100 -9.10 -1.73 2.41
C TRP A 100 -8.66 -0.28 2.68
N ALA A 101 -9.61 0.60 3.01
CA ALA A 101 -9.35 2.00 3.29
C ALA A 101 -8.49 2.22 4.54
N ASN A 102 -8.44 1.24 5.45
CA ASN A 102 -7.63 1.29 6.68
C ASN A 102 -6.39 0.40 6.64
N ALA A 103 -6.23 -0.49 5.66
CA ALA A 103 -5.11 -1.45 5.61
C ALA A 103 -3.73 -0.79 5.66
N TRP A 104 -3.60 0.43 5.12
CA TRP A 104 -2.35 1.18 5.17
C TRP A 104 -1.95 1.57 6.61
N LYS A 105 -2.90 1.74 7.53
CA LYS A 105 -2.63 2.10 8.94
C LYS A 105 -1.82 1.05 9.68
N ASP A 106 -1.92 -0.21 9.24
CA ASP A 106 -1.19 -1.31 9.86
C ASP A 106 0.32 -1.20 9.66
N TYR A 107 0.77 -0.54 8.59
CA TYR A 107 2.18 -0.34 8.28
C TYR A 107 2.80 0.86 9.01
N PHE A 108 2.00 1.69 9.69
CA PHE A 108 2.50 2.81 10.48
C PHE A 108 2.52 2.46 11.97
N HIS A 109 3.75 2.33 12.46
CA HIS A 109 4.06 1.96 13.83
C HIS A 109 4.62 3.15 14.61
N VAL A 110 4.61 3.03 15.93
CA VAL A 110 5.32 3.94 16.81
C VAL A 110 6.81 3.88 16.47
N THR A 111 7.39 5.03 16.13
CA THR A 111 8.76 5.12 15.61
C THR A 111 9.63 5.97 16.52
N HIS A 112 10.73 5.41 16.99
CA HIS A 112 11.72 6.14 17.79
C HIS A 112 12.75 6.84 16.90
N ILE A 113 13.01 8.11 17.18
CA ILE A 113 13.98 8.95 16.48
C ILE A 113 14.92 9.60 17.50
N GLY A 114 16.23 9.55 17.23
CA GLY A 114 17.22 10.08 18.15
C GLY A 114 17.15 9.40 19.53
N LYS A 115 17.22 10.22 20.58
CA LYS A 115 17.29 9.74 21.97
C LYS A 115 15.93 9.69 22.66
N ARG A 116 15.08 10.68 22.41
CA ARG A 116 13.86 10.93 23.18
C ARG A 116 12.63 11.14 22.31
N LEU A 117 12.79 11.41 21.02
CA LEU A 117 11.65 11.69 20.14
C LEU A 117 10.96 10.38 19.75
N VAL A 118 9.63 10.39 19.84
CA VAL A 118 8.78 9.27 19.44
C VAL A 118 7.69 9.80 18.53
N ILE A 119 7.59 9.28 17.31
CA ILE A 119 6.47 9.57 16.42
C ILE A 119 5.39 8.51 16.65
N ARG A 120 4.17 8.98 16.87
CA ARG A 120 3.02 8.12 17.15
C ARG A 120 1.83 8.53 16.26
N PRO A 121 1.32 7.63 15.41
CA PRO A 121 0.03 7.82 14.76
C PRO A 121 -1.11 7.82 15.79
N SER A 122 -2.13 8.65 15.58
CA SER A 122 -3.25 8.88 16.53
C SER A 122 -3.99 7.59 16.91
N TRP A 123 -4.07 6.61 15.99
CA TRP A 123 -4.72 5.31 16.20
C TRP A 123 -3.86 4.26 16.91
N ARG A 124 -2.58 4.53 17.21
CA ARG A 124 -1.71 3.60 17.94
C ARG A 124 -1.69 3.98 19.41
N GLU A 125 -1.93 3.05 20.33
CA GLU A 125 -1.72 3.31 21.75
C GLU A 125 -0.22 3.32 22.08
N TYR A 126 0.23 4.33 22.84
CA TYR A 126 1.61 4.39 23.31
C TYR A 126 1.70 5.25 24.57
N ALA A 127 2.37 4.74 25.60
CA ALA A 127 2.69 5.48 26.81
C ALA A 127 4.17 5.89 26.79
N PRO A 128 4.50 7.20 26.85
CA PRO A 128 5.88 7.66 26.91
C PRO A 128 6.62 7.06 28.10
N ARG A 129 7.88 6.67 27.89
CA ARG A 129 8.77 6.16 28.93
C ARG A 129 9.79 7.23 29.31
N GLY A 130 9.92 7.50 30.60
CA GLY A 130 10.92 8.45 31.11
C GLY A 130 10.70 9.86 30.57
N ASP A 131 11.69 10.40 29.86
CA ASP A 131 11.69 11.75 29.28
C ASP A 131 11.43 11.78 27.77
N GLU A 132 10.82 10.72 27.23
CA GLU A 132 10.37 10.67 25.84
C GLU A 132 9.39 11.82 25.51
N VAL A 133 9.58 12.42 24.33
CA VAL A 133 8.71 13.45 23.76
C VAL A 133 7.95 12.82 22.60
N VAL A 134 6.63 12.67 22.78
CA VAL A 134 5.76 12.05 21.77
C VAL A 134 5.22 13.12 20.83
N LEU A 135 5.57 13.00 19.56
CA LEU A 135 5.02 13.75 18.44
C LEU A 135 3.86 12.93 17.86
N GLU A 136 2.64 13.40 18.07
CA GLU A 136 1.47 12.80 17.42
C GLU A 136 1.43 13.27 15.97
N LEU A 137 1.56 12.34 15.03
CA LEU A 137 1.54 12.64 13.59
C LEU A 137 0.86 11.53 12.81
N ASP A 138 -0.21 11.90 12.13
CA ASP A 138 -0.90 11.01 11.20
C ASP A 138 -0.25 11.13 9.81
N PRO A 139 0.28 10.02 9.26
CA PRO A 139 0.72 10.00 7.87
C PRO A 139 -0.44 10.38 6.93
N GLY A 140 -0.11 11.19 5.94
CA GLY A 140 -1.04 11.64 4.92
C GLY A 140 -0.31 11.89 3.60
N MET A 141 -0.88 12.73 2.75
CA MET A 141 -0.26 13.06 1.46
C MET A 141 0.97 13.97 1.56
N ALA A 142 1.19 14.59 2.74
CA ALA A 142 2.33 15.47 2.95
C ALA A 142 3.60 14.68 3.29
N PHE A 143 4.72 15.06 2.66
CA PHE A 143 6.03 14.53 3.02
C PHE A 143 6.41 14.90 4.45
N GLY A 144 7.19 14.04 5.12
CA GLY A 144 7.68 14.27 6.48
C GLY A 144 7.01 13.41 7.55
N THR A 145 6.76 12.13 7.28
CA THR A 145 6.24 11.17 8.27
C THR A 145 7.29 10.75 9.32
N GLY A 146 8.56 11.16 9.13
CA GLY A 146 9.70 10.77 9.97
C GLY A 146 10.34 9.43 9.61
N LEU A 147 9.73 8.65 8.72
CA LEU A 147 10.31 7.40 8.20
C LEU A 147 11.44 7.65 7.20
N HIS A 148 11.40 8.78 6.48
CA HIS A 148 12.41 9.11 5.49
C HIS A 148 13.74 9.55 6.15
N PRO A 149 14.92 9.09 5.68
CA PRO A 149 16.21 9.41 6.30
C PRO A 149 16.48 10.89 6.50
N THR A 150 16.07 11.74 5.56
CA THR A 150 16.26 13.20 5.65
C THR A 150 15.43 13.82 6.78
N THR A 151 14.15 13.45 6.93
CA THR A 151 13.31 13.92 8.04
C THR A 151 13.86 13.45 9.38
N ARG A 152 14.29 12.17 9.45
CA ARG A 152 14.91 11.61 10.65
C ARG A 152 16.16 12.39 11.07
N MET A 153 17.07 12.63 10.12
CA MET A 153 18.28 13.42 10.37
C MET A 153 17.94 14.82 10.89
N CYS A 154 16.98 15.51 10.27
CA CYS A 154 16.54 16.84 10.72
C CYS A 154 15.99 16.82 12.15
N LEU A 155 15.14 15.85 12.48
CA LEU A 155 14.58 15.69 13.83
C LEU A 155 15.67 15.44 14.89
N GLU A 156 16.65 14.60 14.58
CA GLU A 156 17.80 14.37 15.47
C GLU A 156 18.61 15.67 15.65
N GLN A 157 18.77 16.49 14.60
CA GLN A 157 19.44 17.78 14.73
C GLN A 157 18.64 18.79 15.57
N VAL A 158 17.31 18.79 15.45
CA VAL A 158 16.38 19.61 16.26
C VAL A 158 16.47 19.20 17.72
N GLU A 159 16.39 17.90 18.04
CA GLU A 159 16.55 17.37 19.40
C GLU A 159 17.83 17.86 20.07
N LEU A 160 18.94 17.85 19.33
CA LEU A 160 20.24 18.26 19.86
C LEU A 160 20.38 19.76 20.08
N ARG A 161 19.75 20.60 19.23
CA ARG A 161 20.01 22.06 19.19
C ARG A 161 18.89 22.93 19.71
N ALA A 162 17.64 22.51 19.60
CA ALA A 162 16.50 23.32 20.02
C ALA A 162 16.53 23.53 21.55
N ARG A 163 16.26 24.76 21.97
CA ARG A 163 16.17 25.17 23.38
C ARG A 163 14.95 26.04 23.56
N ALA A 164 14.40 26.03 24.77
CA ALA A 164 13.25 26.86 25.12
C ALA A 164 13.53 28.34 24.82
N GLY A 165 12.55 29.03 24.23
CA GLY A 165 12.64 30.45 23.88
C GLY A 165 13.34 30.76 22.55
N MET A 166 13.85 29.76 21.82
CA MET A 166 14.34 29.97 20.46
C MET A 166 13.20 30.33 19.50
N ARG A 167 13.49 31.24 18.57
CA ARG A 167 12.64 31.46 17.40
C ARG A 167 13.15 30.60 16.26
N VAL A 168 12.30 29.73 15.74
CA VAL A 168 12.63 28.77 14.70
C VAL A 168 11.72 29.02 13.50
N ILE A 169 12.22 28.74 12.30
CA ILE A 169 11.43 28.71 11.08
C ILE A 169 11.65 27.36 10.40
N ASP A 170 10.56 26.68 10.07
CA ASP A 170 10.58 25.44 9.30
C ASP A 170 10.17 25.75 7.86
N VAL A 171 11.16 25.81 6.97
CA VAL A 171 10.96 26.20 5.56
C VAL A 171 10.71 24.95 4.74
N GLY A 172 9.52 24.84 4.15
CA GLY A 172 9.08 23.61 3.48
C GLY A 172 8.56 22.56 4.46
N THR A 173 7.79 23.00 5.46
CA THR A 173 7.39 22.21 6.63
C THR A 173 6.64 20.90 6.34
N GLY A 174 6.03 20.76 5.16
CA GLY A 174 5.34 19.54 4.76
C GLY A 174 4.27 19.15 5.79
N SER A 175 4.46 17.98 6.41
CA SER A 175 3.62 17.46 7.50
C SER A 175 3.60 18.34 8.77
N GLY A 176 4.51 19.29 8.91
CA GLY A 176 4.64 20.10 10.12
C GLY A 176 5.61 19.53 11.16
N ILE A 177 6.15 18.32 10.92
CA ILE A 177 6.80 17.52 11.97
C ILE A 177 8.00 18.20 12.65
N LEU A 178 8.76 19.04 11.95
CA LEU A 178 9.92 19.74 12.54
C LEU A 178 9.51 20.98 13.35
N ALA A 179 8.29 21.48 13.14
CA ALA A 179 7.75 22.65 13.82
C ALA A 179 6.94 22.30 15.09
N LEU A 180 6.54 21.02 15.25
CA LEU A 180 5.89 20.47 16.45
C LEU A 180 6.87 20.37 17.62
#